data_AF-A0A7Y4QXY2-F1
#
_entry.id   AF-A0A7Y4QXY2-F1
#
_cell.length_a   1.000
_cell.length_b   1.000
_cell.length_c   1.000
_cell.angle_alpha   90.00
_cell.angle_beta   90.00
_cell.angle_gamma   90.00
#
_symmetry.space_group_name_H-M   'P 1'
#
loop_
_entity.id
_entity.type
_entity.pdbx_description
1 polymer ?
#
loop_
_entity_poly.entity_id
_entity_poly.type
_entity_poly.pdbx_seq_one_letter_code
_entity_poly.pdbx_strand_id
1 'polypeptide(L)'
;MSFKPIYRFLKIKYKPAKKEDDKNSFEFTYDLIKGHNENGQEIKESFTFKSYDEPVQTFKDALQGLCPYLTGFCELPKDYASKIKVRGISVSYGEHEDGRKIPGVIISGVMQYKKSHGVLPINTPFKQSEFLSDSGGDESKLLGDECFEVIETLFHESERYIKGEREKIEIDFAEQEIKDKADKLEKHKSSKKAVNGQGNIIDIGDKS
;
A
#
# COMPACT_ATOMS: atom_id res chain seq x y z
N MET A 1 -30.48 -15.23 -7.11
CA MET A 1 -29.09 -15.32 -6.61
C MET A 1 -28.45 -13.95 -6.79
N SER A 2 -27.93 -13.34 -5.73
CA SER A 2 -27.24 -12.05 -5.85
C SER A 2 -25.87 -12.30 -6.50
N PHE A 3 -25.63 -11.71 -7.67
CA PHE A 3 -24.35 -11.79 -8.35
C PHE A 3 -23.31 -11.04 -7.51
N LYS A 4 -22.31 -11.75 -6.95
CA LYS A 4 -21.21 -11.09 -6.26
C LYS A 4 -20.24 -10.57 -7.32
N PRO A 5 -20.01 -9.25 -7.39
CA PRO A 5 -19.10 -8.70 -8.38
C PRO A 5 -17.68 -9.19 -8.14
N ILE A 6 -16.95 -9.42 -9.22
CA ILE A 6 -15.56 -9.88 -9.18
C ILE A 6 -14.65 -8.67 -9.38
N TYR A 7 -13.71 -8.47 -8.45
CA TYR A 7 -12.68 -7.45 -8.55
C TYR A 7 -11.51 -8.01 -9.34
N ARG A 8 -11.30 -7.51 -10.56
CA ARG A 8 -10.13 -7.83 -11.36
C ARG A 8 -9.10 -6.71 -11.24
N PHE A 9 -8.11 -6.90 -10.39
CA PHE A 9 -7.05 -5.91 -10.21
C PHE A 9 -6.16 -5.82 -11.44
N LEU A 10 -5.90 -4.59 -11.89
CA LEU A 10 -4.97 -4.26 -12.98
C LEU A 10 -3.70 -3.62 -12.41
N LYS A 11 -3.80 -2.94 -11.27
CA LYS A 11 -2.67 -2.28 -10.63
C LYS A 11 -2.93 -2.06 -9.15
N ILE A 12 -1.89 -2.28 -8.35
CA ILE A 12 -1.85 -1.91 -6.93
C ILE A 12 -0.57 -1.11 -6.74
N LYS A 13 -0.66 0.07 -6.13
CA LYS A 13 0.49 0.95 -5.94
C LYS A 13 0.48 1.60 -4.57
N TYR A 14 1.57 1.42 -3.85
CA TYR A 14 1.94 2.14 -2.64
C TYR A 14 2.94 3.25 -2.99
N LYS A 15 2.64 4.47 -2.57
CA LYS A 15 3.54 5.63 -2.67
C LYS A 15 3.81 6.13 -1.25
N PRO A 16 5.05 6.00 -0.74
CA PRO A 16 5.39 6.56 0.55
C PRO A 16 5.30 8.08 0.53
N ALA A 17 5.06 8.67 1.69
CA ALA A 17 5.21 10.10 1.91
C ALA A 17 6.60 10.60 1.46
N LYS A 18 6.67 11.77 0.82
CA LYS A 18 7.96 12.37 0.40
C LYS A 18 8.54 13.30 1.45
N LYS A 19 7.70 13.84 2.31
CA LYS A 19 8.00 14.75 3.41
C LYS A 19 7.34 14.23 4.68
N GLU A 20 7.82 14.70 5.83
CA GLU A 20 7.33 14.27 7.14
C GLU A 20 5.83 14.57 7.35
N ASP A 21 5.34 15.67 6.75
CA ASP A 21 3.91 16.06 6.80
C ASP A 21 3.04 15.40 5.72
N ASP A 22 3.63 14.71 4.75
CA ASP A 22 2.86 14.03 3.69
C ASP A 22 2.32 12.70 4.20
N LYS A 23 1.17 12.29 3.69
CA LYS A 23 0.64 10.94 3.94
C LYS A 23 1.12 9.96 2.88
N ASN A 24 1.31 8.72 3.31
CA ASN A 24 1.34 7.57 2.42
C ASN A 24 0.08 7.55 1.54
N SER A 25 0.19 7.01 0.33
CA SER A 25 -1.00 6.77 -0.50
C SER A 25 -1.01 5.40 -1.14
N PHE A 26 -2.21 4.86 -1.24
CA PHE A 26 -2.52 3.57 -1.82
C PHE A 26 -3.48 3.78 -2.99
N GLU A 27 -3.11 3.26 -4.15
CA GLU A 27 -3.81 3.44 -5.41
C GLU A 27 -4.07 2.07 -6.04
N PHE A 28 -5.33 1.83 -6.39
CA PHE A 28 -5.82 0.55 -6.91
C PHE A 28 -6.54 0.82 -8.21
N THR A 29 -6.11 0.19 -9.30
CA THR A 29 -6.83 0.18 -10.57
C THR A 29 -7.40 -1.21 -10.77
N TYR A 30 -8.70 -1.31 -10.97
CA TYR A 30 -9.40 -2.60 -11.09
C TYR A 30 -10.62 -2.49 -12.00
N ASP A 31 -10.96 -3.60 -12.64
CA ASP A 31 -12.23 -3.79 -13.33
C ASP A 31 -13.22 -4.48 -12.38
N LEU A 32 -14.43 -3.93 -12.26
CA LEU A 32 -15.56 -4.58 -11.59
C LEU A 32 -16.36 -5.35 -12.64
N ILE A 33 -16.30 -6.67 -12.59
CA ILE A 33 -17.04 -7.54 -13.51
C ILE A 33 -18.44 -7.73 -12.93
N LYS A 34 -19.47 -7.35 -13.69
CA LYS A 34 -20.90 -7.40 -13.28
C LYS A 34 -21.68 -8.57 -13.88
N GLY A 35 -21.07 -9.28 -14.84
CA GLY A 35 -21.67 -10.41 -15.52
C GLY A 35 -21.21 -10.50 -16.97
N HIS A 36 -21.99 -11.19 -17.80
CA HIS A 36 -21.76 -11.30 -19.24
C HIS A 36 -23.00 -10.82 -20.00
N ASN A 37 -22.81 -10.24 -21.18
CA ASN A 37 -23.90 -9.89 -22.09
C ASN A 37 -24.39 -11.12 -22.87
N GLU A 38 -25.40 -10.91 -23.72
CA GLU A 38 -26.00 -11.96 -24.57
C GLU A 38 -25.00 -12.63 -25.52
N ASN A 39 -23.88 -11.95 -25.82
CA ASN A 39 -22.80 -12.46 -26.67
C ASN A 39 -21.66 -13.11 -25.86
N GLY A 40 -21.84 -13.33 -24.55
CA GLY A 40 -20.83 -13.91 -23.67
C GLY A 40 -19.66 -12.98 -23.34
N GLN A 41 -19.73 -11.69 -23.65
CA GLN A 41 -18.68 -10.72 -23.32
C GLN A 41 -18.89 -10.17 -21.91
N GLU A 42 -17.80 -9.99 -21.18
CA GLU A 42 -17.83 -9.43 -19.83
C GLU A 42 -18.35 -7.99 -19.81
N ILE A 43 -19.39 -7.76 -19.01
CA ILE A 43 -19.85 -6.42 -18.67
C ILE A 43 -18.99 -5.95 -17.50
N LYS A 44 -18.08 -5.02 -17.78
CA LYS A 44 -17.12 -4.52 -16.80
C LYS A 44 -17.08 -3.00 -16.73
N GLU A 45 -16.78 -2.48 -15.55
CA GLU A 45 -16.52 -1.06 -15.29
C GLU A 45 -15.13 -0.89 -14.67
N SER A 46 -14.32 0.01 -15.22
CA SER A 46 -12.97 0.27 -14.73
C SER A 46 -12.97 1.39 -13.71
N PHE A 47 -12.29 1.17 -12.58
CA PHE A 47 -12.18 2.12 -11.49
C PHE A 47 -10.72 2.38 -11.13
N THR A 48 -10.45 3.58 -10.63
CA THR A 48 -9.22 3.90 -9.90
C THR A 48 -9.61 4.44 -8.53
N PHE A 49 -9.23 3.70 -7.50
CA PHE A 49 -9.42 4.08 -6.10
C PHE A 49 -8.10 4.56 -5.52
N LYS A 50 -8.09 5.75 -4.92
CA LYS A 50 -6.92 6.29 -4.22
C LYS A 50 -7.33 6.70 -2.81
N SER A 51 -6.56 6.28 -1.82
CA SER A 51 -6.74 6.66 -0.42
C SER A 51 -5.39 6.94 0.25
N TYR A 52 -5.44 7.72 1.33
CA TYR A 52 -4.31 8.08 2.19
C TYR A 52 -4.42 7.47 3.58
N ASP A 53 -5.50 6.72 3.83
CA ASP A 53 -5.69 5.99 5.07
C ASP A 53 -4.76 4.78 5.08
N GLU A 54 -4.43 4.30 6.28
CA GLU A 54 -3.59 3.12 6.40
C GLU A 54 -4.43 1.84 6.23
N PRO A 55 -4.00 0.90 5.36
CA PRO A 55 -4.63 -0.40 5.24
C PRO A 55 -4.30 -1.27 6.45
N VAL A 56 -5.07 -2.34 6.63
CA VAL A 56 -4.80 -3.34 7.67
C VAL A 56 -3.39 -3.92 7.49
N GLN A 57 -2.72 -4.28 8.59
CA GLN A 57 -1.34 -4.79 8.56
C GLN A 57 -1.16 -5.98 7.60
N THR A 58 -2.15 -6.86 7.50
CA THR A 58 -2.18 -8.00 6.56
C THR A 58 -1.99 -7.59 5.10
N PHE A 59 -2.54 -6.45 4.67
CA PHE A 59 -2.28 -5.89 3.34
C PHE A 59 -0.81 -5.50 3.17
N LYS A 60 -0.24 -4.82 4.18
CA LYS A 60 1.15 -4.33 4.15
C LYS A 60 2.11 -5.53 4.11
N ASP A 61 1.80 -6.56 4.88
CA ASP A 61 2.55 -7.82 4.94
C ASP A 61 2.48 -8.56 3.60
N ALA A 62 1.30 -8.71 3.00
CA ALA A 62 1.16 -9.33 1.68
C ALA A 62 1.93 -8.56 0.59
N LEU A 63 1.86 -7.22 0.61
CA LEU A 63 2.59 -6.39 -0.35
C LEU A 63 4.11 -6.53 -0.20
N GLN A 64 4.64 -6.55 1.04
CA GLN A 64 6.07 -6.74 1.26
C GLN A 64 6.51 -8.19 1.14
N GLY A 65 5.60 -9.15 1.31
CA GLY A 65 5.79 -10.59 1.07
C GLY A 65 6.15 -10.90 -0.38
N LEU A 66 5.95 -9.95 -1.31
CA LEU A 66 6.41 -10.04 -2.69
C LEU A 66 7.91 -9.76 -2.87
N CYS A 67 8.60 -9.25 -1.85
CA CYS A 67 10.02 -8.86 -1.94
C CYS A 67 10.96 -10.03 -2.28
N PRO A 68 10.82 -11.24 -1.68
CA PRO A 68 11.64 -12.39 -2.05
C PRO A 68 11.50 -12.75 -3.53
N TYR A 69 10.29 -12.72 -4.08
CA TYR A 69 10.04 -13.03 -5.49
C TYR A 69 10.60 -11.96 -6.43
N LEU A 70 10.47 -10.67 -6.06
CA LEU A 70 11.10 -9.59 -6.83
C LEU A 70 12.62 -9.76 -6.87
N THR A 71 13.23 -10.07 -5.73
CA THR A 71 14.68 -10.29 -5.62
C THR A 71 15.11 -11.51 -6.43
N GLY A 72 14.36 -12.61 -6.35
CA GLY A 72 14.62 -13.85 -7.07
C GLY A 72 14.47 -13.70 -8.58
N PHE A 73 13.37 -13.12 -9.05
CA PHE A 73 13.11 -12.93 -10.49
C PHE A 73 14.06 -11.94 -11.16
N CYS A 74 14.61 -10.99 -10.40
CA CYS A 74 15.63 -10.05 -10.88
C CYS A 74 17.06 -10.55 -10.62
N GLU A 75 17.23 -11.79 -10.13
CA GLU A 75 18.53 -12.41 -9.82
C GLU A 75 19.43 -11.55 -8.92
N LEU A 76 18.81 -10.80 -8.01
CA LEU A 76 19.52 -9.86 -7.16
C LEU A 76 20.23 -10.58 -6.00
N PRO A 77 21.34 -10.02 -5.48
CA PRO A 77 22.01 -10.56 -4.31
C PRO A 77 21.07 -10.73 -3.12
N LYS A 78 21.18 -11.85 -2.39
CA LYS A 78 20.29 -12.18 -1.26
C LYS A 78 20.28 -11.10 -0.17
N ASP A 79 21.39 -10.39 0.04
CA ASP A 79 21.50 -9.31 1.02
C ASP A 79 20.78 -8.01 0.60
N TYR A 80 20.19 -7.96 -0.60
CA TYR A 80 19.43 -6.81 -1.08
C TYR A 80 17.97 -6.85 -0.62
N ALA A 81 17.42 -8.02 -0.29
CA ALA A 81 16.01 -8.17 0.08
C ALA A 81 15.60 -7.25 1.23
N SER A 82 16.47 -7.06 2.24
CA SER A 82 16.20 -6.15 3.38
C SER A 82 16.19 -4.66 3.00
N LYS A 83 16.82 -4.29 1.88
CA LYS A 83 16.95 -2.92 1.37
C LYS A 83 15.87 -2.57 0.35
N ILE A 84 15.20 -3.57 -0.20
CA ILE A 84 14.15 -3.40 -1.20
C ILE A 84 12.81 -3.20 -0.49
N LYS A 85 12.03 -2.24 -0.98
CA LYS A 85 10.65 -2.03 -0.59
C LYS A 85 9.76 -2.20 -1.81
N VAL A 86 8.83 -3.14 -1.75
CA VAL A 86 7.84 -3.33 -2.80
C VAL A 86 6.90 -2.12 -2.80
N ARG A 87 6.64 -1.59 -4.00
CA ARG A 87 5.78 -0.43 -4.25
C ARG A 87 4.49 -0.81 -4.94
N GLY A 88 4.34 -2.04 -5.41
CA GLY A 88 3.10 -2.45 -6.07
C GLY A 88 3.29 -3.54 -7.09
N ILE A 89 2.19 -3.86 -7.76
CA ILE A 89 2.14 -4.78 -8.88
C ILE A 89 1.33 -4.17 -10.03
N SER A 90 1.67 -4.58 -11.25
CA SER A 90 0.85 -4.37 -12.45
C SER A 90 0.43 -5.72 -12.98
N VAL A 91 -0.85 -5.87 -13.32
CA VAL A 91 -1.46 -7.12 -13.74
C VAL A 91 -2.05 -6.94 -15.13
N SER A 92 -1.72 -7.87 -16.02
CA SER A 92 -2.32 -7.99 -17.35
C SER A 92 -2.96 -9.36 -17.46
N TYR A 93 -4.05 -9.47 -18.23
CA TYR A 93 -4.77 -10.73 -18.39
C TYR A 93 -4.65 -11.18 -19.84
N GLY A 94 -3.97 -12.32 -20.04
CA GLY A 94 -3.96 -13.03 -21.31
C GLY A 94 -5.24 -13.85 -21.49
N GLU A 95 -5.53 -14.24 -22.72
CA GLU A 95 -6.62 -15.16 -23.04
C GLU A 95 -6.02 -16.52 -23.33
N HIS A 96 -6.50 -17.53 -22.61
CA HIS A 96 -6.19 -18.93 -22.88
C HIS A 96 -7.02 -19.44 -24.06
N GLU A 97 -6.57 -20.52 -24.71
CA GLU A 97 -7.27 -21.15 -25.84
C GLU A 97 -8.71 -21.58 -25.50
N ASP A 98 -8.99 -21.89 -24.24
CA ASP A 98 -10.33 -22.23 -23.73
C ASP A 98 -11.19 -21.00 -23.31
N GLY A 99 -10.68 -19.78 -23.55
CA GLY A 99 -11.35 -18.52 -23.23
C GLY A 99 -11.15 -18.02 -21.80
N ARG A 100 -10.45 -18.76 -20.93
CA ARG A 100 -10.13 -18.28 -19.57
C ARG A 100 -9.18 -17.07 -19.62
N LYS A 101 -9.31 -16.17 -18.63
CA LYS A 101 -8.41 -15.02 -18.47
C LYS A 101 -7.30 -15.37 -17.49
N ILE A 102 -6.08 -15.48 -18.00
CA ILE A 102 -4.90 -15.86 -17.22
C ILE A 102 -4.17 -14.59 -16.75
N PRO A 103 -4.06 -14.34 -15.44
CA PRO A 103 -3.31 -13.20 -14.93
C PRO A 103 -1.81 -13.40 -15.14
N GLY A 104 -1.14 -12.33 -15.53
CA GLY A 104 0.29 -12.18 -15.43
C GLY A 104 0.68 -10.86 -14.76
N VAL A 105 1.80 -10.86 -14.06
CA VAL A 105 2.20 -9.84 -13.09
C VAL A 105 3.61 -9.31 -13.37
N ILE A 106 3.76 -8.02 -13.12
CA ILE A 106 5.04 -7.35 -12.90
C ILE A 106 5.04 -6.79 -11.48
N ILE A 107 6.04 -7.15 -10.69
CA ILE A 107 6.24 -6.61 -9.33
C ILE A 107 7.19 -5.43 -9.42
N SER A 108 6.81 -4.31 -8.82
CA SER A 108 7.59 -3.08 -8.77
C SER A 108 8.08 -2.81 -7.35
N GLY A 109 9.36 -2.50 -7.21
CA GLY A 109 9.98 -2.13 -5.95
C GLY A 109 11.00 -1.02 -6.12
N VAL A 110 11.53 -0.56 -5.00
CA VAL A 110 12.63 0.41 -4.97
C VAL A 110 13.66 0.02 -3.92
N MET A 111 14.91 0.40 -4.16
CA MET A 111 16.00 0.30 -3.20
C MET A 111 16.69 1.66 -3.05
N GLN A 112 17.02 2.08 -1.83
CA GLN A 112 17.77 3.31 -1.61
C GLN A 112 19.23 3.14 -2.04
N TYR A 113 19.78 4.11 -2.78
CA TYR A 113 21.22 4.10 -3.07
C TYR A 113 22.03 4.45 -1.80
N LYS A 114 23.17 3.76 -1.61
CA LYS A 114 24.06 4.04 -0.47
C LYS A 114 24.84 5.36 -0.61
N LYS A 115 25.16 5.76 -1.85
CA LYS A 115 26.05 6.89 -2.16
C LYS A 115 25.34 8.02 -2.90
N SER A 116 24.02 7.97 -3.04
CA SER A 116 23.22 8.96 -3.77
C SER A 116 21.89 9.19 -3.06
N HIS A 117 21.34 10.39 -3.20
CA HIS A 117 20.05 10.78 -2.61
C HIS A 117 18.83 10.17 -3.32
N GLY A 118 19.03 9.39 -4.40
CA GLY A 118 17.96 8.76 -5.15
C GLY A 118 17.61 7.32 -4.72
N VAL A 119 16.59 6.79 -5.38
CA VAL A 119 16.22 5.36 -5.31
C VAL A 119 16.51 4.67 -6.65
N LEU A 120 16.87 3.39 -6.59
CA LEU A 120 16.89 2.49 -7.74
C LEU A 120 15.50 1.87 -7.91
N PRO A 121 14.75 2.18 -8.97
CA PRO A 121 13.54 1.43 -9.32
C PRO A 121 13.91 0.04 -9.83
N ILE A 122 13.17 -0.97 -9.38
CA ILE A 122 13.35 -2.38 -9.76
C ILE A 122 12.00 -2.90 -10.21
N ASN A 123 11.96 -3.54 -11.38
CA ASN A 123 10.76 -4.22 -11.88
C ASN A 123 11.13 -5.63 -12.28
N THR A 124 10.27 -6.60 -11.95
CA THR A 124 10.44 -7.97 -12.43
C THR A 124 10.13 -8.05 -13.93
N PRO A 125 10.67 -9.05 -14.64
CA PRO A 125 10.07 -9.51 -15.87
C PRO A 125 8.59 -9.85 -15.66
N PHE A 126 7.81 -9.80 -16.74
CA PHE A 126 6.43 -10.27 -16.73
C PHE A 126 6.39 -11.79 -16.49
N LYS A 127 5.57 -12.22 -15.53
CA LYS A 127 5.34 -13.63 -15.22
C LYS A 127 3.85 -13.97 -15.26
N GLN A 128 3.48 -15.10 -15.84
CA GLN A 128 2.08 -15.55 -15.99
C GLN A 128 1.76 -16.64 -14.96
N SER A 129 0.52 -16.73 -14.50
CA SER A 129 0.10 -17.81 -13.58
C SER A 129 0.02 -19.16 -14.28
N GLU A 130 -0.38 -19.18 -15.54
CA GLU A 130 -0.51 -20.38 -16.37
C GLU A 130 0.00 -20.09 -17.79
N PHE A 131 0.25 -21.14 -18.58
CA PHE A 131 0.46 -20.98 -20.02
C PHE A 131 -0.81 -20.47 -20.69
N LEU A 132 -0.67 -19.81 -21.85
CA LEU A 132 -1.81 -19.33 -22.64
C LEU A 132 -2.31 -20.37 -23.65
N SER A 133 -1.61 -21.49 -23.79
CA SER A 133 -1.93 -22.56 -24.74
C SER A 133 -1.69 -23.93 -24.09
N ASP A 134 -2.48 -24.93 -24.48
CA ASP A 134 -2.37 -26.30 -23.96
C ASP A 134 -1.05 -26.98 -24.38
N SER A 135 -0.43 -26.48 -25.44
CA SER A 135 0.90 -26.90 -25.90
C SER A 135 2.03 -26.54 -24.92
N GLY A 136 1.73 -25.78 -23.86
CA GLY A 136 2.69 -25.34 -22.86
C GLY A 136 3.61 -24.23 -23.35
N GLY A 137 4.75 -24.06 -22.68
CA GLY A 137 5.71 -23.01 -23.02
C GLY A 137 6.94 -23.01 -22.13
N ASP A 138 7.61 -21.86 -22.10
CA ASP A 138 8.78 -21.62 -21.26
C ASP A 138 8.37 -21.44 -19.80
N GLU A 139 8.65 -22.43 -18.96
CA GLU A 139 8.35 -22.43 -17.52
C GLU A 139 8.97 -21.25 -16.79
N SER A 140 10.09 -20.69 -17.29
CA SER A 140 10.69 -19.50 -16.69
C SER A 140 9.75 -18.29 -16.75
N LYS A 141 8.73 -18.30 -17.60
CA LYS A 141 7.71 -17.24 -17.67
C LYS A 141 6.59 -17.42 -16.64
N LEU A 142 6.55 -18.54 -15.94
CA LEU A 142 5.49 -18.80 -14.97
C LEU A 142 5.80 -18.19 -13.60
N LEU A 143 4.73 -17.85 -12.88
CA LEU A 143 4.74 -17.61 -11.44
C LEU A 143 4.76 -18.97 -10.74
N GLY A 144 5.59 -19.14 -9.73
CA GLY A 144 5.46 -20.28 -8.83
C GLY A 144 4.23 -20.12 -7.93
N ASP A 145 3.65 -21.25 -7.52
CA ASP A 145 2.43 -21.30 -6.70
C ASP A 145 2.53 -20.44 -5.44
N GLU A 146 3.66 -20.51 -4.72
CA GLU A 146 3.88 -19.72 -3.49
C GLU A 146 3.83 -18.20 -3.76
N CYS A 147 4.26 -17.75 -4.94
CA CYS A 147 4.18 -16.33 -5.33
C CYS A 147 2.72 -15.95 -5.64
N PHE A 148 2.01 -16.85 -6.31
CA PHE A 148 0.61 -16.66 -6.65
C PHE A 148 -0.27 -16.54 -5.40
N GLU A 149 -0.06 -17.39 -4.39
CA GLU A 149 -0.77 -17.31 -3.10
C GLU A 149 -0.59 -15.96 -2.39
N VAL A 150 0.62 -15.39 -2.45
CA VAL A 150 0.90 -14.05 -1.88
C VAL A 150 0.18 -12.96 -2.67
N ILE A 151 0.10 -13.09 -4.00
CA ILE A 151 -0.65 -12.18 -4.87
C ILE A 151 -2.16 -12.28 -4.59
N GLU A 152 -2.70 -13.48 -4.42
CA GLU A 152 -4.11 -13.69 -4.08
C GLU A 152 -4.46 -13.09 -2.71
N THR A 153 -3.57 -13.27 -1.73
CA THR A 153 -3.69 -12.61 -0.42
C THR A 153 -3.71 -11.09 -0.59
N LEU A 154 -2.80 -10.54 -1.40
CA LEU A 154 -2.79 -9.11 -1.69
C LEU A 154 -4.09 -8.63 -2.37
N PHE A 155 -4.65 -9.39 -3.31
CA PHE A 155 -5.92 -9.07 -3.95
C PHE A 155 -7.09 -9.12 -2.96
N HIS A 156 -7.13 -10.14 -2.11
CA HIS A 156 -8.15 -10.27 -1.08
C HIS A 156 -8.13 -9.07 -0.12
N GLU A 157 -6.95 -8.72 0.38
CA GLU A 157 -6.78 -7.57 1.26
C GLU A 157 -7.07 -6.23 0.55
N SER A 158 -6.77 -6.14 -0.75
CA SER A 158 -7.13 -4.98 -1.58
C SER A 158 -8.64 -4.81 -1.72
N GLU A 159 -9.38 -5.92 -1.88
CA GLU A 159 -10.84 -5.91 -1.94
C GLU A 159 -11.44 -5.44 -0.61
N ARG A 160 -10.97 -5.99 0.52
CA ARG A 160 -11.36 -5.56 1.87
C ARG A 160 -11.11 -4.07 2.07
N TYR A 161 -9.94 -3.61 1.63
CA TYR A 161 -9.59 -2.19 1.66
C TYR A 161 -10.53 -1.36 0.76
N ILE A 162 -10.83 -1.75 -0.46
CA ILE A 162 -11.78 -0.99 -1.29
C ILE A 162 -13.18 -0.92 -0.64
N LYS A 163 -13.59 -1.96 0.09
CA LYS A 163 -14.86 -2.01 0.82
C LYS A 163 -14.89 -1.22 2.13
N GLY A 164 -13.78 -0.58 2.51
CA GLY A 164 -13.72 0.30 3.68
C GLY A 164 -13.09 -0.33 4.93
N GLU A 165 -12.59 -1.56 4.87
CA GLU A 165 -11.83 -2.13 5.99
C GLU A 165 -10.47 -1.44 6.09
N ARG A 166 -10.22 -0.77 7.22
CA ARG A 166 -9.01 0.02 7.49
C ARG A 166 -8.36 -0.45 8.78
N GLU A 167 -7.10 -0.08 8.96
CA GLU A 167 -6.47 -0.16 10.26
C GLU A 167 -7.30 0.63 11.28
N LYS A 168 -7.55 0.03 12.46
CA LYS A 168 -8.24 0.74 13.54
C LYS A 168 -7.25 1.73 14.16
N ILE A 169 -7.66 2.98 14.23
CA ILE A 169 -6.94 3.98 15.02
C ILE A 169 -7.26 3.67 16.49
N GLU A 170 -6.29 3.13 17.23
CA GLU A 170 -6.36 3.16 18.69
C GLU A 170 -6.19 4.61 19.13
N ILE A 171 -7.30 5.22 19.55
CA ILE A 171 -7.28 6.52 20.18
C ILE A 171 -7.18 6.25 21.68
N ASP A 172 -5.97 6.39 22.24
CA ASP A 172 -5.80 6.38 23.69
C ASP A 172 -6.17 7.75 24.25
N PHE A 173 -7.43 7.89 24.67
CA PHE A 173 -7.96 9.12 25.25
C PHE A 173 -7.22 9.56 26.52
N ALA A 174 -6.51 8.65 27.20
CA ALA A 174 -5.76 8.97 28.41
C ALA A 174 -4.49 9.79 28.10
N GLU A 175 -3.74 9.46 27.06
CA GLU A 175 -2.55 10.21 26.65
C GLU A 175 -2.91 11.60 26.11
N GLN A 176 -4.04 11.71 25.39
CA GLN A 176 -4.51 12.98 24.86
C GLN A 176 -4.89 13.97 25.97
N GLU A 177 -5.57 13.49 27.04
CA GLU A 177 -5.87 14.33 28.20
C GLU A 177 -4.61 14.77 28.96
N ILE A 178 -3.61 13.91 29.08
CA ILE A 178 -2.35 14.23 29.76
C ILE A 178 -1.59 15.30 28.96
N LYS A 179 -1.56 15.18 27.63
CA LYS A 179 -0.92 16.14 26.73
C LYS A 179 -1.62 17.49 26.75
N ASP A 180 -2.95 17.50 26.71
CA ASP A 180 -3.76 18.73 26.79
C ASP A 180 -3.60 19.44 28.16
N LYS A 181 -3.47 18.67 29.25
CA LYS A 181 -3.19 19.21 30.59
C LYS A 181 -1.77 19.77 30.69
N ALA A 182 -0.78 19.09 30.09
CA ALA A 182 0.61 19.54 30.06
C ALA A 182 0.78 20.85 29.26
N ASP A 183 0.17 20.95 28.08
CA ASP A 183 0.24 22.15 27.23
C ASP A 183 -0.46 23.36 27.88
N LYS A 184 -1.54 23.14 28.63
CA LYS A 184 -2.17 24.20 29.44
C LYS A 184 -1.27 24.64 30.59
N LEU A 185 -0.53 23.72 31.22
CA LEU A 185 0.38 24.03 32.33
C LEU A 185 1.60 24.85 31.86
N GLU A 186 2.16 24.51 30.70
CA GLU A 186 3.27 25.22 30.05
C GLU A 186 2.87 26.68 29.70
N LYS A 187 1.68 26.88 29.11
CA LYS A 187 1.14 28.23 28.84
C LYS A 187 0.90 29.05 30.10
N HIS A 188 0.57 28.39 31.23
CA HIS A 188 0.36 29.08 32.50
C HIS A 188 1.68 29.44 33.19
N LYS A 189 2.76 28.69 32.94
CA LYS A 189 4.12 29.03 33.43
C LYS A 189 4.74 30.18 32.66
N SER A 190 4.46 30.33 31.36
CA SER A 190 4.97 31.45 30.55
C SER A 190 4.26 32.78 30.80
N SER A 191 3.24 32.83 31.68
CA SER A 191 2.50 34.04 32.01
C SER A 191 2.43 34.27 33.52
N LYS A 192 3.60 34.33 34.17
CA LYS A 192 3.68 34.84 35.55
C LYS A 192 3.63 36.36 35.54
N LYS A 193 2.42 36.91 35.46
CA LYS A 193 2.18 38.33 35.70
C LYS A 193 1.95 38.56 37.18
N ALA A 194 2.69 39.48 37.78
CA ALA A 194 2.46 39.94 39.15
C ALA A 194 1.92 41.37 39.14
N VAL A 195 1.21 41.75 40.19
CA VAL A 195 0.73 43.12 40.39
C VAL A 195 1.64 43.80 41.40
N ASN A 196 2.23 44.95 41.04
CA ASN A 196 3.07 45.69 41.97
C ASN A 196 2.22 46.48 42.99
N GLY A 197 2.85 47.03 44.03
CA GLY A 197 2.18 47.79 45.10
C GLY A 197 1.48 49.10 44.67
N GLN A 198 1.46 49.42 43.38
CA GLN A 198 0.71 50.54 42.78
C GLN A 198 -0.47 50.06 41.91
N GLY A 199 -0.72 48.75 41.81
CA GLY A 199 -1.83 48.17 41.06
C GLY A 199 -1.54 47.86 39.59
N ASN A 200 -0.29 47.97 39.13
CA ASN A 200 0.08 47.70 37.73
C ASN A 200 0.55 46.26 37.52
N ILE A 201 0.12 45.64 36.41
CA ILE A 201 0.50 44.28 36.00
C ILE A 201 1.88 44.30 35.33
N ILE A 202 2.84 43.57 35.90
CA ILE A 202 4.21 43.44 35.40
C ILE A 202 4.55 41.96 35.12
N ASP A 203 5.27 41.73 34.03
CA ASP A 203 5.72 40.41 33.60
C ASP A 203 7.02 40.04 34.33
N ILE A 204 7.01 38.94 35.08
CA ILE A 204 8.18 38.47 35.81
C ILE A 204 8.68 37.20 35.11
N GLY A 205 9.42 37.38 34.01
CA GLY A 205 10.19 36.28 33.42
C GLY A 205 11.18 35.70 34.44
N ASP A 206 11.38 34.38 34.41
CA ASP A 206 12.32 33.70 35.30
C ASP A 206 13.75 34.26 35.07
N LYS A 207 14.33 34.88 36.10
CA LYS A 207 15.74 35.29 36.10
C LYS A 207 16.63 34.05 36.25
N SER A 208 17.32 33.68 35.18
CA SER A 208 18.59 32.94 35.22
C SER A 208 19.73 33.87 35.61
#